data_AF-A0A8T0IG04-F1
#
_entry.id   AF-A0A8T0IG04-F1
#
_cell.length_a   1.000
_cell.length_b   1.000
_cell.length_c   1.000
_cell.angle_alpha   90.00
_cell.angle_beta   90.00
_cell.angle_gamma   90.00
#
_symmetry.space_group_name_H-M   'P 1'
#
loop_
_entity.id
_entity.type
_entity.pdbx_description
1 polymer ?
#
loop_
_entity_poly.entity_id
_entity_poly.type
_entity_poly.pdbx_seq_one_letter_code
_entity_poly.pdbx_strand_id
1 'polypeptide(L)'
;MAAVGLAGARAHAHAHAHAAASQLGSVVPCHPHATCWGGFASRTVGAHGSQLVSFSARVTGWEDRAHGNRSNRITSMAVAPTQPAAGVTESGNFSQSDEDLASRGLSCHSTIDDLDLDQLNSLFSKVSFPQREKAKLLRALQNTQALTWVQETESKRLIGFARATGDKVFHAIIWDVVVDPAYQGMGLGKVLMERLMADLVKMGISNIALYAEPTVVGFYQPLGFIADPDGIRAMAYSRRR
;
A
#
# COMPACT_ATOMS: atom_id res chain seq x y z
N MET A 1 34.93 48.70 11.48
CA MET A 1 36.16 48.02 11.00
C MET A 1 35.80 47.12 9.84
N ALA A 2 36.64 47.08 8.79
CA ALA A 2 36.57 46.19 7.62
C ALA A 2 35.24 46.14 6.83
N ALA A 3 35.18 46.97 5.78
CA ALA A 3 34.47 46.66 4.54
C ALA A 3 35.50 46.25 3.45
N VAL A 4 35.12 46.24 2.16
CA VAL A 4 35.87 45.82 0.94
C VAL A 4 35.66 44.33 0.57
N GLY A 5 35.38 43.95 -0.70
CA GLY A 5 35.34 44.75 -1.94
C GLY A 5 34.68 44.05 -3.15
N LEU A 6 34.71 44.72 -4.30
CA LEU A 6 33.94 44.43 -5.53
C LEU A 6 34.60 43.42 -6.49
N ALA A 7 33.77 42.74 -7.30
CA ALA A 7 33.93 42.47 -8.74
C ALA A 7 32.58 41.90 -9.27
N GLY A 8 32.17 41.95 -10.54
CA GLY A 8 32.76 42.41 -11.81
C GLY A 8 31.90 41.83 -12.96
N ALA A 9 31.74 42.50 -14.11
CA ALA A 9 30.61 42.25 -15.03
C ALA A 9 30.87 41.36 -16.28
N ARG A 10 29.77 40.79 -16.80
CA ARG A 10 29.42 40.39 -18.20
C ARG A 10 30.52 40.21 -19.28
N ALA A 11 30.40 39.13 -20.06
CA ALA A 11 30.48 39.15 -21.53
C ALA A 11 29.80 37.91 -22.19
N HIS A 12 29.30 38.06 -23.43
CA HIS A 12 28.74 37.00 -24.29
C HIS A 12 29.77 36.43 -25.28
N ALA A 13 29.57 35.20 -25.78
CA ALA A 13 29.94 34.83 -27.15
C ALA A 13 29.07 33.65 -27.66
N HIS A 14 28.64 33.73 -28.93
CA HIS A 14 27.97 32.66 -29.69
C HIS A 14 29.00 31.91 -30.57
N ALA A 15 28.75 30.64 -30.87
CA ALA A 15 29.24 30.00 -32.10
C ALA A 15 28.30 28.86 -32.56
N HIS A 16 27.89 28.91 -33.83
CA HIS A 16 27.21 27.81 -34.55
C HIS A 16 28.22 27.10 -35.46
N ALA A 17 28.02 25.80 -35.72
CA ALA A 17 28.50 25.13 -36.94
C ALA A 17 27.62 23.91 -37.29
N HIS A 18 27.45 23.66 -38.59
CA HIS A 18 26.62 22.59 -39.17
C HIS A 18 27.42 21.31 -39.49
N ALA A 19 26.73 20.16 -39.53
CA ALA A 19 27.11 18.96 -40.28
C ALA A 19 25.85 18.30 -40.90
N ALA A 20 25.96 17.19 -41.64
CA ALA A 20 24.91 16.69 -42.54
C ALA A 20 24.87 15.16 -42.74
N ALA A 21 23.93 14.71 -43.59
CA ALA A 21 23.70 13.36 -44.14
C ALA A 21 23.02 12.33 -43.19
N SER A 22 21.93 11.60 -43.50
CA SER A 22 21.36 11.01 -44.75
C SER A 22 22.15 9.79 -45.25
N GLN A 23 21.62 8.59 -45.47
CA GLN A 23 20.41 8.20 -46.25
C GLN A 23 19.99 6.73 -45.97
N LEU A 24 18.73 6.37 -46.32
CA LEU A 24 18.21 5.07 -46.85
C LEU A 24 18.56 3.75 -46.11
N GLY A 25 17.70 2.73 -45.98
CA GLY A 25 16.34 2.51 -46.48
C GLY A 25 16.18 1.08 -47.00
N SER A 26 15.30 0.26 -46.40
CA SER A 26 14.75 -0.94 -47.05
C SER A 26 13.35 -1.28 -46.52
N VAL A 27 12.51 -1.77 -47.43
CA VAL A 27 11.11 -2.21 -47.27
C VAL A 27 11.02 -3.62 -47.90
N VAL A 28 9.92 -4.36 -47.67
CA VAL A 28 9.42 -5.60 -48.35
C VAL A 28 9.37 -6.82 -47.41
N PRO A 29 8.28 -7.62 -47.34
CA PRO A 29 6.87 -7.29 -47.54
C PRO A 29 5.89 -7.94 -46.50
N CYS A 30 4.61 -7.58 -46.59
CA CYS A 30 3.46 -8.37 -46.09
C CYS A 30 3.25 -9.66 -46.93
N HIS A 31 2.58 -10.76 -46.54
CA HIS A 31 1.41 -11.08 -45.70
C HIS A 31 1.30 -12.65 -45.64
N PRO A 32 0.23 -13.32 -45.14
CA PRO A 32 -0.52 -13.14 -43.89
C PRO A 32 -0.72 -14.47 -43.10
N HIS A 33 -0.83 -14.41 -41.76
CA HIS A 33 -1.77 -15.21 -40.93
C HIS A 33 -1.49 -14.92 -39.45
N ALA A 34 -1.99 -13.79 -38.96
CA ALA A 34 -1.98 -13.44 -37.54
C ALA A 34 -3.35 -12.88 -37.15
N THR A 35 -4.02 -13.53 -36.21
CA THR A 35 -5.30 -13.06 -35.65
C THR A 35 -5.05 -11.85 -34.75
N CYS A 36 -5.14 -10.66 -35.33
CA CYS A 36 -5.10 -9.39 -34.60
C CYS A 36 -6.30 -9.26 -33.64
N TRP A 37 -6.02 -9.03 -32.36
CA TRP A 37 -6.97 -8.35 -31.47
C TRP A 37 -6.57 -6.89 -31.36
N GLY A 38 -7.31 -6.02 -32.05
CA GLY A 38 -7.03 -4.59 -32.09
C GLY A 38 -7.44 -3.88 -30.81
N GLY A 39 -6.46 -3.31 -30.09
CA GLY A 39 -6.73 -2.33 -29.04
C GLY A 39 -7.13 -0.99 -29.67
N PHE A 40 -8.37 -0.54 -29.45
CA PHE A 40 -8.79 0.80 -29.84
C PHE A 40 -8.31 1.83 -28.82
N ALA A 41 -7.27 2.60 -29.16
CA ALA A 41 -6.84 3.75 -28.38
C ALA A 41 -7.68 4.98 -28.76
N SER A 42 -8.77 5.24 -28.03
CA SER A 42 -9.45 6.54 -28.13
C SER A 42 -8.66 7.59 -27.34
N ARG A 43 -8.19 8.63 -28.04
CA ARG A 43 -7.31 9.67 -27.48
C ARG A 43 -8.11 10.93 -27.14
N THR A 44 -8.82 10.92 -26.01
CA THR A 44 -9.42 12.15 -25.46
C THR A 44 -8.39 12.93 -24.66
N VAL A 45 -7.91 14.05 -25.23
CA VAL A 45 -7.03 15.00 -24.53
C VAL A 45 -7.86 15.80 -23.53
N GLY A 46 -7.85 15.38 -22.26
CA GLY A 46 -8.34 16.15 -21.12
C GLY A 46 -7.16 16.78 -20.38
N ALA A 47 -7.20 18.10 -20.16
CA ALA A 47 -6.05 18.84 -19.63
C ALA A 47 -5.88 18.71 -18.11
N HIS A 48 -4.63 18.59 -17.67
CA HIS A 48 -4.11 18.82 -16.32
C HIS A 48 -4.70 18.01 -15.12
N GLY A 49 -3.91 17.04 -14.66
CA GLY A 49 -3.16 17.35 -13.43
C GLY A 49 -3.64 16.82 -12.07
N SER A 50 -4.20 15.62 -11.98
CA SER A 50 -4.09 14.81 -10.75
C SER A 50 -4.26 13.31 -11.02
N GLN A 51 -3.19 12.54 -10.84
CA GLN A 51 -3.26 11.08 -10.87
C GLN A 51 -3.91 10.58 -9.58
N LEU A 52 -5.13 10.08 -9.70
CA LEU A 52 -5.65 9.11 -8.73
C LEU A 52 -4.80 7.84 -8.91
N VAL A 53 -4.00 7.48 -7.91
CA VAL A 53 -3.21 6.26 -7.95
C VAL A 53 -4.15 5.10 -7.59
N SER A 54 -4.59 4.37 -8.61
CA SER A 54 -5.38 3.14 -8.47
C SER A 54 -4.58 1.99 -9.08
N PHE A 55 -4.38 0.91 -8.33
CA PHE A 55 -3.66 -0.27 -8.81
C PHE A 55 -4.47 -1.54 -8.61
N SER A 56 -4.68 -2.26 -9.71
CA SER A 56 -5.40 -3.53 -9.72
C SER A 56 -4.47 -4.69 -9.36
N ALA A 57 -4.67 -5.30 -8.19
CA ALA A 57 -4.28 -6.69 -7.98
C ALA A 57 -5.24 -7.58 -8.79
N ARG A 58 -4.75 -8.27 -9.82
CA ARG A 58 -5.54 -9.27 -10.56
C ARG A 58 -5.59 -10.57 -9.78
N VAL A 59 -6.74 -10.87 -9.20
CA VAL A 59 -7.11 -12.25 -8.86
C VAL A 59 -7.88 -12.82 -10.05
N THR A 60 -7.32 -13.81 -10.73
CA THR A 60 -7.98 -14.55 -11.81
C THR A 60 -8.62 -15.82 -11.27
N GLY A 61 -9.93 -16.00 -11.48
CA GLY A 61 -10.59 -17.30 -11.36
C GLY A 61 -11.58 -17.41 -10.20
N TRP A 62 -12.77 -16.84 -10.35
CA TRP A 62 -14.00 -17.42 -9.78
C TRP A 62 -15.17 -17.12 -10.74
N GLU A 63 -15.98 -18.13 -11.04
CA GLU A 63 -17.13 -18.01 -11.95
C GLU A 63 -18.42 -17.75 -11.18
N ASP A 64 -19.02 -16.57 -11.37
CA ASP A 64 -20.36 -16.26 -10.89
C ASP A 64 -21.44 -17.01 -11.70
N ARG A 65 -22.47 -17.53 -11.03
CA ARG A 65 -23.69 -17.97 -11.71
C ARG A 65 -24.97 -17.87 -10.87
N ALA A 66 -26.00 -17.25 -11.47
CA ALA A 66 -27.42 -17.18 -11.09
C ALA A 66 -27.77 -16.43 -9.78
N HIS A 67 -28.49 -15.30 -9.81
CA HIS A 67 -29.91 -15.08 -10.18
C HIS A 67 -30.94 -15.62 -9.17
N GLY A 68 -31.63 -14.70 -8.48
CA GLY A 68 -32.79 -14.94 -7.60
C GLY A 68 -33.44 -13.59 -7.21
N ASN A 69 -34.77 -13.53 -7.07
CA ASN A 69 -35.55 -12.27 -7.15
C ASN A 69 -36.55 -12.11 -5.98
N ARG A 70 -36.81 -10.84 -5.56
CA ARG A 70 -37.94 -10.37 -4.69
C ARG A 70 -37.93 -10.86 -3.23
N SER A 71 -38.22 -10.06 -2.20
CA SER A 71 -39.25 -9.02 -2.06
C SER A 71 -39.03 -8.15 -0.80
N ASN A 72 -39.55 -6.92 -0.79
CA ASN A 72 -39.54 -6.03 0.37
C ASN A 72 -40.39 -6.56 1.55
N ARG A 73 -39.83 -6.51 2.76
CA ARG A 73 -40.58 -6.39 4.03
C ARG A 73 -39.73 -5.66 5.07
N ILE A 74 -39.95 -4.34 5.21
CA ILE A 74 -39.32 -3.56 6.28
C ILE A 74 -39.94 -3.99 7.60
N THR A 75 -39.18 -4.71 8.40
CA THR A 75 -39.52 -5.05 9.78
C THR A 75 -38.46 -4.42 10.65
N SER A 76 -38.86 -3.54 11.57
CA SER A 76 -37.92 -2.93 12.53
C SER A 76 -37.43 -4.01 13.49
N MET A 77 -36.31 -4.64 13.16
CA MET A 77 -35.60 -5.52 14.08
C MET A 77 -34.64 -4.65 14.88
N ALA A 78 -34.84 -4.61 16.20
CA ALA A 78 -33.82 -4.10 17.09
C ALA A 78 -32.52 -4.87 16.81
N VAL A 79 -31.45 -4.14 16.51
CA VAL A 79 -30.13 -4.73 16.30
C VAL A 79 -29.72 -5.35 17.64
N ALA A 80 -29.82 -6.68 17.73
CA ALA A 80 -29.22 -7.42 18.83
C ALA A 80 -27.72 -7.06 18.85
N PRO A 81 -27.09 -6.91 20.03
CA PRO A 81 -25.67 -6.61 20.10
C PRO A 81 -24.91 -7.70 19.35
N THR A 82 -24.35 -7.35 18.20
CA THR A 82 -23.50 -8.23 17.41
C THR A 82 -22.41 -8.70 18.35
N GLN A 83 -22.36 -10.01 18.62
CA GLN A 83 -21.29 -10.58 19.42
C GLN A 83 -19.96 -10.13 18.78
N PRO A 84 -18.98 -9.63 19.56
CA PRO A 84 -17.70 -9.27 19.00
C PRO A 84 -17.18 -10.48 18.24
N ALA A 85 -16.85 -10.29 16.96
CA ALA A 85 -16.27 -11.35 16.15
C ALA A 85 -15.06 -11.91 16.91
N ALA A 86 -14.85 -13.22 16.85
CA ALA A 86 -13.73 -13.89 17.51
C ALA A 86 -12.39 -13.61 16.80
N GLY A 87 -12.09 -12.32 16.60
CA GLY A 87 -10.88 -11.82 15.97
C GLY A 87 -9.84 -11.47 17.02
N VAL A 88 -8.99 -12.44 17.38
CA VAL A 88 -7.57 -12.25 17.74
C VAL A 88 -7.20 -11.45 19.01
N THR A 89 -8.03 -10.53 19.50
CA THR A 89 -7.56 -9.29 20.15
C THR A 89 -7.07 -9.38 21.61
N GLU A 90 -7.40 -10.42 22.38
CA GLU A 90 -7.02 -10.50 23.81
C GLU A 90 -6.12 -11.69 24.15
N SER A 91 -6.36 -12.86 23.54
CA SER A 91 -5.75 -14.12 23.96
C SER A 91 -4.28 -14.33 23.55
N GLY A 92 -3.67 -13.43 22.77
CA GLY A 92 -2.29 -13.58 22.28
C GLY A 92 -2.05 -14.73 21.29
N ASN A 93 -3.08 -15.52 20.97
CA ASN A 93 -3.03 -16.63 20.04
C ASN A 93 -2.96 -16.13 18.58
N PHE A 94 -1.75 -16.00 18.05
CA PHE A 94 -1.50 -15.72 16.64
C PHE A 94 -1.75 -16.95 15.76
N SER A 95 -2.16 -16.73 14.50
CA SER A 95 -2.41 -17.80 13.54
C SER A 95 -1.15 -18.50 13.01
N GLN A 96 0.02 -17.92 13.27
CA GLN A 96 1.35 -18.53 13.11
C GLN A 96 2.19 -18.01 14.29
N SER A 97 2.79 -18.92 15.07
CA SER A 97 3.65 -18.57 16.20
C SER A 97 5.00 -18.01 15.73
N ASP A 98 5.83 -17.52 16.64
CA ASP A 98 7.19 -17.09 16.28
C ASP A 98 8.09 -18.30 15.96
N GLU A 99 7.83 -19.48 16.56
CA GLU A 99 8.46 -20.75 16.20
C GLU A 99 8.07 -21.24 14.80
N ASP A 100 6.78 -21.12 14.42
CA ASP A 100 6.32 -21.44 13.06
C ASP A 100 7.05 -20.60 12.00
N LEU A 101 7.21 -19.31 12.28
CA LEU A 101 7.93 -18.38 11.41
C LEU A 101 9.44 -18.69 11.38
N ALA A 102 10.06 -18.93 12.55
CA ALA A 102 11.47 -19.28 12.65
C ALA A 102 11.79 -20.59 11.91
N SER A 103 10.91 -21.59 11.95
CA SER A 103 11.04 -22.85 11.21
C SER A 103 11.08 -22.66 9.68
N ARG A 104 10.57 -21.52 9.20
CA ARG A 104 10.56 -21.10 7.80
C ARG A 104 11.64 -20.07 7.46
N GLY A 105 12.57 -19.80 8.38
CA GLY A 105 13.61 -18.79 8.21
C GLY A 105 13.08 -17.35 8.25
N LEU A 106 12.00 -17.10 8.98
CA LEU A 106 11.38 -15.77 9.12
C LEU A 106 11.40 -15.28 10.58
N SER A 107 11.59 -13.99 10.79
CA SER A 107 11.49 -13.32 12.10
C SER A 107 10.53 -12.14 12.06
N CYS A 108 9.74 -11.96 13.14
CA CYS A 108 8.92 -10.77 13.37
C CYS A 108 9.63 -9.77 14.28
N HIS A 109 9.40 -8.49 14.04
CA HIS A 109 9.95 -7.37 14.81
C HIS A 109 8.88 -6.29 14.98
N SER A 110 8.86 -5.57 16.12
CA SER A 110 7.87 -4.53 16.43
C SER A 110 8.44 -3.13 16.67
N THR A 111 9.76 -2.96 16.66
CA THR A 111 10.44 -1.66 16.80
C THR A 111 11.02 -1.18 15.47
N ILE A 112 11.46 0.09 15.40
CA ILE A 112 12.16 0.64 14.23
C ILE A 112 13.65 0.25 14.19
N ASP A 113 14.15 -0.46 15.19
CA ASP A 113 15.54 -0.85 15.30
C ASP A 113 15.88 -1.85 14.18
N ASP A 114 17.07 -1.75 13.58
CA ASP A 114 17.52 -2.56 12.44
C ASP A 114 16.64 -2.52 11.16
N LEU A 115 15.59 -1.69 11.12
CA LEU A 115 14.71 -1.55 9.95
C LEU A 115 15.37 -0.71 8.84
N ASP A 116 15.85 -1.38 7.81
CA ASP A 116 16.44 -0.78 6.62
C ASP A 116 15.40 0.00 5.78
N LEU A 117 15.60 1.31 5.69
CA LEU A 117 14.71 2.24 4.96
C LEU A 117 14.83 2.16 3.44
N ASP A 118 15.95 1.68 2.89
CA ASP A 118 16.10 1.38 1.46
C ASP A 118 15.32 0.13 1.10
N GLN A 119 15.38 -0.90 1.93
CA GLN A 119 14.57 -2.10 1.77
C GLN A 119 13.07 -1.81 1.93
N LEU A 120 12.67 -0.95 2.87
CA LEU A 120 11.27 -0.54 3.03
C LEU A 120 10.75 0.23 1.81
N ASN A 121 11.52 1.17 1.27
CA ASN A 121 11.16 1.85 0.01
C ASN A 121 11.14 0.88 -1.19
N SER A 122 12.05 -0.08 -1.24
CA SER A 122 12.06 -1.13 -2.26
C SER A 122 10.82 -2.02 -2.16
N LEU A 123 10.41 -2.40 -0.95
CA LEU A 123 9.19 -3.16 -0.69
C LEU A 123 7.93 -2.41 -1.13
N PHE A 124 7.80 -1.12 -0.78
CA PHE A 124 6.72 -0.26 -1.31
C PHE A 124 6.70 -0.26 -2.84
N SER A 125 7.87 -0.14 -3.48
CA SER A 125 7.97 -0.13 -4.95
C SER A 125 7.46 -1.43 -5.58
N LYS A 126 7.75 -2.60 -4.98
CA LYS A 126 7.29 -3.91 -5.46
C LYS A 126 5.78 -4.07 -5.44
N VAL A 127 5.08 -3.38 -4.54
CA VAL A 127 3.61 -3.41 -4.44
C VAL A 127 2.95 -2.17 -5.04
N SER A 128 3.68 -1.43 -5.91
CA SER A 128 3.22 -0.21 -6.58
C SER A 128 2.84 0.95 -5.65
N PHE A 129 3.31 0.93 -4.40
CA PHE A 129 3.24 2.07 -3.49
C PHE A 129 4.31 3.10 -3.86
N PRO A 130 4.05 4.42 -3.72
CA PRO A 130 5.03 5.44 -4.02
C PRO A 130 6.19 5.40 -3.03
N GLN A 131 7.42 5.49 -3.56
CA GLN A 131 8.62 5.71 -2.75
C GLN A 131 8.53 7.00 -1.95
N ARG A 132 9.16 7.01 -0.78
CA ARG A 132 9.12 8.10 0.19
C ARG A 132 10.54 8.58 0.47
N GLU A 133 10.71 9.90 0.48
CA GLU A 133 11.96 10.54 0.89
C GLU A 133 12.39 10.05 2.28
N LYS A 134 13.59 9.48 2.40
CA LYS A 134 14.06 8.77 3.61
C LYS A 134 13.88 9.58 4.90
N ALA A 135 14.21 10.87 4.87
CA ALA A 135 14.08 11.74 6.04
C ALA A 135 12.63 11.91 6.51
N LYS A 136 11.67 11.95 5.58
CA LYS A 136 10.23 11.99 5.89
C LYS A 136 9.70 10.64 6.33
N LEU A 137 10.18 9.54 5.71
CA LEU A 137 9.84 8.18 6.10
C LEU A 137 10.29 7.88 7.54
N LEU A 138 11.56 8.16 7.87
CA LEU A 138 12.09 8.03 9.23
C LEU A 138 11.28 8.84 10.25
N ARG A 139 10.94 10.10 9.92
CA ARG A 139 10.10 10.93 10.80
C ARG A 139 8.70 10.34 10.98
N ALA A 140 8.10 9.75 9.95
CA ALA A 140 6.80 9.08 10.06
C ALA A 140 6.89 7.82 10.94
N LEU A 141 7.97 7.04 10.84
CA LEU A 141 8.23 5.88 11.69
C LEU A 141 8.45 6.29 13.16
N GLN A 142 9.20 7.37 13.42
CA GLN A 142 9.38 7.93 14.77
C GLN A 142 8.07 8.46 15.41
N ASN A 143 7.05 8.75 14.60
CA ASN A 143 5.72 9.17 15.06
C ASN A 143 4.65 8.07 14.88
N THR A 144 5.08 6.84 14.61
CA THR A 144 4.21 5.66 14.54
C THR A 144 3.98 5.12 15.94
N GLN A 145 2.74 4.69 16.22
CA GLN A 145 2.35 4.21 17.55
C GLN A 145 2.71 2.74 17.75
N ALA A 146 2.39 1.92 16.74
CA ALA A 146 2.74 0.51 16.69
C ALA A 146 3.07 0.13 15.24
N LEU A 147 3.99 -0.81 15.07
CA LEU A 147 4.36 -1.37 13.78
C LEU A 147 4.75 -2.83 13.95
N THR A 148 4.75 -3.56 12.85
CA THR A 148 5.28 -4.92 12.80
C THR A 148 5.94 -5.12 11.44
N TRP A 149 7.08 -5.79 11.39
CA TRP A 149 7.72 -6.18 10.14
C TRP A 149 8.28 -7.59 10.22
N VAL A 150 8.38 -8.22 9.04
CA VAL A 150 8.85 -9.58 8.85
C VAL A 150 10.10 -9.56 7.99
N GLN A 151 11.13 -10.27 8.44
CA GLN A 151 12.44 -10.37 7.78
C GLN A 151 12.80 -11.83 7.51
N GLU A 152 13.59 -12.09 6.48
CA GLU A 152 14.27 -13.36 6.28
C GLU A 152 15.50 -13.44 7.20
N THR A 153 15.60 -14.49 8.02
CA THR A 153 16.61 -14.62 9.07
C THR A 153 18.03 -14.66 8.52
N GLU A 154 18.24 -15.35 7.39
CA GLU A 154 19.55 -15.54 6.74
C GLU A 154 19.99 -14.32 5.92
N SER A 155 19.17 -13.91 4.93
CA SER A 155 19.54 -12.84 3.99
C SER A 155 19.35 -11.42 4.55
N LYS A 156 18.68 -11.28 5.70
CA LYS A 156 18.23 -10.00 6.29
C LYS A 156 17.32 -9.18 5.38
N ARG A 157 16.69 -9.82 4.39
CA ARG A 157 15.71 -9.20 3.49
C ARG A 157 14.40 -8.88 4.22
N LEU A 158 13.95 -7.63 4.12
CA LEU A 158 12.60 -7.24 4.51
C LEU A 158 11.56 -7.87 3.58
N ILE A 159 10.60 -8.59 4.17
CA ILE A 159 9.54 -9.32 3.45
C ILE A 159 8.17 -8.66 3.65
N GLY A 160 7.88 -8.16 4.86
CA GLY A 160 6.58 -7.59 5.19
C GLY A 160 6.71 -6.42 6.15
N PHE A 161 5.78 -5.47 6.06
CA PHE A 161 5.73 -4.30 6.93
C PHE A 161 4.28 -3.85 7.12
N ALA A 162 3.90 -3.56 8.37
CA ALA A 162 2.63 -2.93 8.71
C ALA A 162 2.82 -1.86 9.79
N ARG A 163 2.03 -0.78 9.76
CA ARG A 163 2.08 0.26 10.80
C ARG A 163 0.76 0.98 11.06
N ALA A 164 0.61 1.48 12.29
CA ALA A 164 -0.50 2.31 12.73
C ALA A 164 -0.03 3.59 13.46
N THR A 165 -0.79 4.67 13.31
CA THR A 165 -0.65 5.90 14.12
C THR A 165 -1.94 6.18 14.85
N GLY A 166 -1.87 6.75 16.03
CA GLY A 166 -3.04 7.10 16.81
C GLY A 166 -2.81 8.25 17.78
N ASP A 167 -3.82 8.54 18.58
CA ASP A 167 -3.75 9.47 19.72
C ASP A 167 -3.09 8.85 20.96
N LYS A 168 -2.75 7.55 20.91
CA LYS A 168 -2.21 6.73 22.00
C LYS A 168 -3.18 6.50 23.18
N VAL A 169 -4.48 6.76 23.00
CA VAL A 169 -5.49 6.61 24.07
C VAL A 169 -6.77 5.92 23.59
N PHE A 170 -7.35 6.35 22.45
CA PHE A 170 -8.65 5.88 21.98
C PHE A 170 -8.61 5.33 20.55
N HIS A 171 -7.91 6.02 19.65
CA HIS A 171 -7.99 5.79 18.21
C HIS A 171 -6.63 5.46 17.60
N ALA A 172 -6.60 4.46 16.71
CA ALA A 172 -5.50 4.22 15.79
C ALA A 172 -5.99 3.99 14.35
N ILE A 173 -5.17 4.42 13.38
CA ILE A 173 -5.38 4.19 11.96
C ILE A 173 -4.18 3.40 11.42
N ILE A 174 -4.46 2.25 10.80
CA ILE A 174 -3.49 1.44 10.06
C ILE A 174 -3.33 2.06 8.67
N TRP A 175 -2.08 2.34 8.27
CA TRP A 175 -1.78 3.09 7.03
C TRP A 175 -1.14 2.23 5.96
N ASP A 176 -0.09 1.52 6.34
CA ASP A 176 0.71 0.70 5.44
C ASP A 176 0.54 -0.74 5.90
N VAL A 177 0.19 -1.63 4.98
CA VAL A 177 0.19 -3.10 5.16
C VAL A 177 0.69 -3.68 3.84
N VAL A 178 1.93 -4.13 3.82
CA VAL A 178 2.61 -4.59 2.60
C VAL A 178 3.34 -5.90 2.83
N VAL A 179 3.27 -6.79 1.85
CA VAL A 179 3.99 -8.07 1.81
C VAL A 179 4.59 -8.21 0.42
N ASP A 180 5.87 -8.58 0.37
CA ASP A 180 6.63 -8.80 -0.86
C ASP A 180 5.88 -9.81 -1.74
N PRO A 181 5.64 -9.52 -3.05
CA PRO A 181 4.85 -10.39 -3.91
C PRO A 181 5.29 -11.86 -3.93
N ALA A 182 6.58 -12.14 -3.73
CA ALA A 182 7.09 -13.52 -3.68
C ALA A 182 6.67 -14.33 -2.43
N TYR A 183 6.17 -13.66 -1.38
CA TYR A 183 5.76 -14.27 -0.11
C TYR A 183 4.26 -14.05 0.20
N GLN A 184 3.49 -13.55 -0.78
CA GLN A 184 2.04 -13.48 -0.71
C GLN A 184 1.41 -14.89 -0.76
N GLY A 185 0.19 -15.04 -0.27
CA GLY A 185 -0.46 -16.35 -0.10
C GLY A 185 0.02 -17.15 1.13
N MET A 186 1.19 -16.86 1.69
CA MET A 186 1.74 -17.56 2.88
C MET A 186 1.18 -17.10 4.24
N GLY A 187 0.06 -16.38 4.23
CA GLY A 187 -0.57 -15.82 5.44
C GLY A 187 0.17 -14.65 6.12
N LEU A 188 1.29 -14.16 5.57
CA LEU A 188 2.10 -13.12 6.23
C LEU A 188 1.37 -11.79 6.44
N GLY A 189 0.42 -11.44 5.57
CA GLY A 189 -0.44 -10.26 5.78
C GLY A 189 -1.28 -10.39 7.06
N LYS A 190 -1.77 -11.60 7.36
CA LYS A 190 -2.49 -11.89 8.60
C LYS A 190 -1.54 -11.83 9.80
N VAL A 191 -0.36 -12.46 9.73
CA VAL A 191 0.71 -12.37 10.75
C VAL A 191 1.03 -10.94 11.15
N LEU A 192 1.21 -10.04 10.17
CA LEU A 192 1.43 -8.61 10.39
C LEU A 192 0.25 -7.94 11.12
N MET A 193 -0.96 -8.15 10.63
CA MET A 193 -2.18 -7.53 11.18
C MET A 193 -2.48 -8.02 12.60
N GLU A 194 -2.36 -9.31 12.87
CA GLU A 194 -2.64 -9.90 14.19
C GLU A 194 -1.68 -9.36 15.26
N ARG A 195 -0.38 -9.30 14.96
CA ARG A 195 0.64 -8.75 15.88
C ARG A 195 0.45 -7.24 16.08
N LEU A 196 0.24 -6.48 14.99
CA LEU A 196 -0.02 -5.03 15.06
C LEU A 196 -1.26 -4.69 15.88
N MET A 197 -2.38 -5.41 15.69
CA MET A 197 -3.60 -5.19 16.45
C MET A 197 -3.46 -5.61 17.91
N ALA A 198 -2.80 -6.74 18.19
CA ALA A 198 -2.56 -7.18 19.57
C ALA A 198 -1.74 -6.13 20.34
N ASP A 199 -0.74 -5.51 19.73
CA ASP A 199 0.03 -4.44 20.39
C ASP A 199 -0.80 -3.16 20.59
N LEU A 200 -1.65 -2.77 19.63
CA LEU A 200 -2.58 -1.64 19.82
C LEU A 200 -3.60 -1.89 20.94
N VAL A 201 -4.15 -3.11 21.04
CA VAL A 201 -5.11 -3.47 22.10
C VAL A 201 -4.44 -3.54 23.48
N LYS A 202 -3.20 -4.06 23.58
CA LYS A 202 -2.39 -3.99 24.82
C LYS A 202 -2.14 -2.55 25.29
N MET A 203 -2.09 -1.58 24.36
CA MET A 203 -1.99 -0.14 24.68
C MET A 203 -3.33 0.48 25.10
N GLY A 204 -4.43 -0.27 25.13
CA GLY A 204 -5.77 0.22 25.47
C GLY A 204 -6.54 0.86 24.32
N ILE A 205 -6.06 0.76 23.07
CA ILE A 205 -6.76 1.31 21.90
C ILE A 205 -8.00 0.47 21.59
N SER A 206 -9.17 1.11 21.68
CA SER A 206 -10.47 0.47 21.46
C SER A 206 -11.04 0.70 20.05
N ASN A 207 -10.54 1.67 19.30
CA ASN A 207 -10.99 1.98 17.94
C ASN A 207 -9.82 1.93 16.96
N ILE A 208 -9.77 0.88 16.14
CA ILE A 208 -8.74 0.66 15.13
C ILE A 208 -9.41 0.71 13.75
N ALA A 209 -9.03 1.69 12.92
CA ALA A 209 -9.55 1.88 11.57
C ALA A 209 -8.48 1.67 10.49
N LEU A 210 -8.91 1.44 9.26
CA LEU A 210 -8.04 1.37 8.08
C LEU A 210 -8.80 1.82 6.82
N TYR A 211 -8.06 2.09 5.75
CA TYR A 211 -8.62 2.36 4.42
C TYR A 211 -8.26 1.20 3.49
N ALA A 212 -9.27 0.47 3.02
CA ALA A 212 -9.11 -0.67 2.11
C ALA A 212 -9.59 -0.32 0.70
N GLU A 213 -8.90 -0.81 -0.32
CA GLU A 213 -9.48 -0.88 -1.67
C GLU A 213 -10.60 -1.94 -1.70
N PRO A 214 -11.64 -1.78 -2.54
CA PRO A 214 -12.77 -2.72 -2.61
C PRO A 214 -12.35 -4.19 -2.83
N THR A 215 -11.27 -4.40 -3.58
CA THR A 215 -10.67 -5.70 -3.92
C THR A 215 -10.08 -6.44 -2.72
N VAL A 216 -9.68 -5.73 -1.66
CA VAL A 216 -9.01 -6.32 -0.48
C VAL A 216 -9.88 -6.31 0.80
N VAL A 217 -11.12 -5.81 0.73
CA VAL A 217 -12.06 -5.84 1.87
C VAL A 217 -12.26 -7.26 2.42
N GLY A 218 -12.35 -8.26 1.54
CA GLY A 218 -12.49 -9.67 1.92
C GLY A 218 -11.28 -10.27 2.67
N PHE A 219 -10.11 -9.63 2.62
CA PHE A 219 -8.95 -10.02 3.46
C PHE A 219 -9.09 -9.50 4.90
N TYR A 220 -9.67 -8.31 5.08
CA TYR A 220 -9.82 -7.68 6.40
C TYR A 220 -11.07 -8.16 7.16
N GLN A 221 -12.13 -8.59 6.46
CA GLN A 221 -13.36 -9.10 7.09
C GLN A 221 -13.12 -10.27 8.08
N PRO A 222 -12.35 -11.33 7.75
CA PRO A 222 -12.02 -12.40 8.70
C PRO A 222 -11.15 -11.97 9.90
N LEU A 223 -10.60 -10.75 9.87
CA LEU A 223 -9.83 -10.16 10.96
C LEU A 223 -10.69 -9.28 11.89
N GLY A 224 -12.01 -9.21 11.64
CA GLY A 224 -12.96 -8.44 12.45
C GLY A 224 -13.27 -7.04 11.93
N PHE A 225 -12.68 -6.60 10.81
CA PHE A 225 -13.00 -5.29 10.22
C PHE A 225 -14.35 -5.31 9.49
N ILE A 226 -15.13 -4.24 9.70
CA ILE A 226 -16.43 -4.01 9.07
C ILE A 226 -16.31 -2.78 8.16
N ALA A 227 -16.82 -2.87 6.93
CA ALA A 227 -16.89 -1.75 6.01
C ALA A 227 -18.13 -0.88 6.30
N ASP A 228 -17.98 0.45 6.19
CA ASP A 228 -19.03 1.46 6.41
C ASP A 228 -19.92 1.21 7.66
N PRO A 229 -19.35 0.99 8.87
CA PRO A 229 -20.12 0.78 10.09
C PRO A 229 -21.06 1.97 10.33
N ASP A 230 -22.35 1.68 10.57
CA ASP A 230 -23.43 2.66 10.74
C ASP A 230 -23.55 3.70 9.59
N GLY A 231 -23.01 3.40 8.40
CA GLY A 231 -22.95 4.32 7.27
C GLY A 231 -21.92 5.45 7.40
N ILE A 232 -21.01 5.36 8.37
CA ILE A 232 -19.86 6.25 8.51
C ILE A 232 -18.99 6.12 7.26
N ARG A 233 -18.68 7.25 6.62
CA ARG A 233 -17.88 7.29 5.39
C ARG A 233 -16.55 8.00 5.60
N ALA A 234 -15.49 7.39 5.09
CA ALA A 234 -14.18 8.01 4.95
C ALA A 234 -14.27 9.27 4.07
N MET A 235 -13.65 10.37 4.51
CA MET A 235 -13.57 11.62 3.75
C MET A 235 -12.15 12.16 3.76
N ALA A 236 -11.63 12.51 2.58
CA ALA A 236 -10.30 13.12 2.42
C ALA A 236 -10.43 14.60 2.05
N TYR A 237 -9.71 15.48 2.76
CA TYR A 237 -9.64 16.89 2.39
C TYR A 237 -8.68 17.12 1.22
N SER A 238 -9.17 17.71 0.14
CA SER A 238 -8.35 18.12 -1.00
C SER A 238 -8.15 19.63 -0.98
N ARG A 239 -6.89 20.08 -0.92
CA ARG A 239 -6.53 21.48 -1.16
C ARG A 239 -6.69 21.78 -2.64
N ARG A 240 -7.48 22.80 -2.99
CA ARG A 240 -7.46 23.39 -4.33
C ARG A 240 -6.02 23.80 -4.66
N ARG A 241 -5.52 23.32 -5.81
CA ARG A 241 -4.25 23.74 -6.40
C ARG A 241 -4.47 24.98 -7.27
#